data_AF-A0A7Y3NIF0-F1
#
_entry.id   AF-A0A7Y3NIF0-F1
#
_cell.length_a   1.000
_cell.length_b   1.000
_cell.length_c   1.000
_cell.angle_alpha   90.00
_cell.angle_beta   90.00
_cell.angle_gamma   90.00
#
_symmetry.space_group_name_H-M   'P 1'
#
loop_
_entity.id
_entity.type
_entity.pdbx_description
1 polymer ?
#
loop_
_entity_poly.entity_id
_entity_poly.type
_entity_poly.pdbx_seq_one_letter_code
_entity_poly.pdbx_strand_id
1 'polypeptide(L)' 'MLEFTNPPRTVIPEELMLKRIAQSEQMREFFIQMWLQNPELAKQGGEQVQRILLPLVANMCAT' A
#
# COMPACT_ATOMS: atom_id res chain seq x y z
N MET A 1 3.85 18.63 33.21
CA MET A 1 3.99 19.44 31.98
C MET A 1 4.73 18.55 31.00
N LEU A 2 4.04 17.93 30.04
CA LEU A 2 4.69 17.04 29.06
C LEU A 2 5.26 17.92 27.95
N GLU A 3 6.58 18.05 27.95
CA GLU A 3 7.30 18.76 26.90
C GLU A 3 7.19 17.93 25.62
N PHE A 4 6.38 18.41 24.67
CA PHE A 4 6.39 17.93 23.28
C PHE A 4 7.71 18.36 22.64
N THR A 5 8.75 17.56 22.88
CA THR A 5 10.00 17.68 22.13
C THR A 5 9.67 17.39 20.66
N ASN A 6 9.74 18.44 19.83
CA ASN A 6 9.60 18.31 18.39
C ASN A 6 10.74 17.40 17.91
N PRO A 7 10.48 16.19 17.39
CA PRO A 7 11.56 15.28 17.01
C PRO A 7 12.43 15.98 15.95
N PRO A 8 13.76 15.85 16.03
CA PRO A 8 14.64 16.47 15.05
C PRO A 8 14.20 16.02 13.66
N ARG A 9 14.02 16.98 12.74
CA ARG A 9 13.67 16.71 11.34
C ARG A 9 14.68 15.72 10.78
N THR A 10 14.29 14.45 10.73
CA THR A 10 15.15 13.38 10.26
C THR A 10 15.16 13.48 8.75
N VAL A 11 16.27 13.94 8.19
CA VAL A 11 16.46 13.98 6.74
C VAL A 11 16.66 12.55 6.26
N ILE A 12 15.71 12.05 5.46
CA ILE A 12 15.84 10.75 4.82
C ILE A 12 16.72 10.94 3.58
N PRO A 13 17.87 10.24 3.45
CA PRO A 13 18.67 10.29 2.24
C PRO A 13 17.82 9.87 1.03
N GLU A 14 17.95 10.58 -0.08
CA GLU A 14 17.17 10.33 -1.30
C GLU A 14 17.26 8.88 -1.76
N GLU A 15 18.46 8.30 -1.79
CA GLU A 15 18.67 6.91 -2.17
C GLU A 15 17.88 5.94 -1.28
N LEU A 16 17.82 6.20 0.03
CA LEU A 16 17.05 5.40 0.96
C LEU A 16 15.54 5.56 0.71
N MET A 17 15.08 6.80 0.47
CA MET A 17 13.68 7.07 0.13
C MET A 17 13.26 6.31 -1.13
N LEU A 18 14.05 6.39 -2.19
CA LEU A 18 13.79 5.71 -3.46
C LEU A 18 13.74 4.19 -3.29
N LYS A 19 14.70 3.62 -2.53
CA LYS A 19 14.68 2.18 -2.19
C LYS A 19 13.40 1.78 -1.44
N ARG A 20 12.93 2.60 -0.50
CA ARG A 20 11.70 2.33 0.25
C ARG A 20 10.44 2.43 -0.61
N ILE A 21 10.39 3.38 -1.54
CA ILE A 21 9.29 3.50 -2.51
C ILE A 21 9.25 2.26 -3.39
N ALA A 22 10.38 1.89 -4.02
CA ALA A 22 10.45 0.72 -4.89
C ALA A 22 10.04 -0.57 -4.15
N GLN A 23 10.51 -0.76 -2.92
CA GLN A 23 10.09 -1.90 -2.07
C GLN A 23 8.58 -1.88 -1.80
N SER A 24 8.02 -0.70 -1.50
CA SER A 24 6.59 -0.57 -1.22
C SER A 24 5.74 -0.87 -2.45
N GLU A 25 6.20 -0.49 -3.64
CA GLU A 25 5.50 -0.81 -4.89
C GLU A 25 5.49 -2.32 -5.18
N GLN A 26 6.62 -2.99 -4.97
CA GLN A 26 6.72 -4.45 -5.11
C GLN A 26 5.78 -5.17 -4.13
N MET A 27 5.75 -4.73 -2.87
CA MET A 27 4.82 -5.29 -1.87
C MET A 27 3.37 -5.03 -2.26
N ARG A 28 3.05 -3.81 -2.72
CA ARG A 28 1.70 -3.43 -3.16
C ARG A 28 1.22 -4.37 -4.26
N GLU A 29 2.03 -4.59 -5.28
CA GLU A 29 1.68 -5.47 -6.40
C GLU A 29 1.48 -6.92 -5.96
N PHE A 30 2.37 -7.44 -5.12
CA PHE A 30 2.23 -8.77 -4.54
C PHE A 30 0.91 -8.94 -3.77
N PHE A 31 0.58 -8.01 -2.87
CA PHE A 31 -0.65 -8.08 -2.09
C PHE A 31 -1.90 -7.96 -2.95
N ILE A 32 -1.89 -7.08 -3.96
CA ILE A 32 -3.00 -6.96 -4.92
C ILE A 32 -3.23 -8.29 -5.63
N GLN A 33 -2.19 -8.94 -6.16
CA GLN A 33 -2.33 -10.22 -6.85
C GLN A 33 -2.85 -11.31 -5.91
N MET A 34 -2.34 -11.37 -4.68
CA MET A 34 -2.82 -12.31 -3.68
C MET A 34 -4.31 -12.12 -3.36
N TRP A 35 -4.78 -10.88 -3.22
CA TRP A 35 -6.20 -10.60 -2.96
C TRP A 35 -7.09 -10.89 -4.17
N LEU A 36 -6.62 -10.60 -5.40
CA LEU A 36 -7.36 -10.94 -6.63
C LEU A 36 -7.55 -12.46 -6.77
N GLN A 37 -6.53 -13.24 -6.41
CA GLN A 37 -6.57 -14.71 -6.47
C GLN A 37 -7.34 -15.34 -5.30
N ASN A 38 -7.47 -14.64 -4.17
CA ASN A 38 -8.09 -15.18 -2.95
C ASN A 38 -9.22 -14.27 -2.44
N PRO A 39 -10.46 -14.41 -2.98
CA PRO A 39 -11.58 -13.54 -2.62
C PRO A 39 -11.95 -13.57 -1.13
N GLU A 40 -11.82 -14.71 -0.45
CA GLU A 40 -12.08 -14.80 0.99
C GLU A 40 -11.07 -14.00 1.81
N LEU A 41 -9.80 -13.98 1.39
CA LEU A 41 -8.77 -13.15 2.01
C LEU A 41 -9.02 -11.66 1.73
N ALA A 42 -9.46 -11.31 0.53
CA ALA A 42 -9.83 -9.93 0.20
C ALA A 42 -10.99 -9.41 1.06
N LYS A 43 -12.00 -10.26 1.34
CA LYS A 43 -13.13 -9.91 2.23
C LYS A 43 -12.66 -9.59 3.65
N GLN A 44 -11.66 -10.29 4.17
CA GLN A 44 -11.09 -10.01 5.50
C GLN A 44 -10.41 -8.63 5.58
N GLY A 45 -9.90 -8.13 4.47
CA GLY A 45 -9.33 -6.78 4.35
C GLY A 45 -10.36 -5.64 4.36
N GLY A 46 -11.65 -5.97 4.36
CA GLY A 46 -12.75 -5.02 4.52
C GLY A 46 -12.85 -3.97 3.41
N GLU A 47 -13.46 -2.83 3.75
CA GLU A 47 -13.75 -1.76 2.81
C GLU A 47 -12.50 -1.18 2.14
N GLN A 48 -11.37 -1.14 2.86
CA GLN A 48 -10.14 -0.56 2.33
C GLN A 48 -9.54 -1.40 1.20
N VAL A 49 -9.51 -2.72 1.34
CA VAL A 49 -9.08 -3.61 0.25
C VAL A 49 -10.06 -3.56 -0.91
N GLN A 50 -11.38 -3.50 -0.65
CA GLN A 50 -12.38 -3.35 -1.71
C GLN A 50 -12.16 -2.08 -2.54
N ARG A 51 -11.91 -0.93 -1.89
CA ARG A 51 -11.63 0.34 -2.60
C ARG A 51 -10.36 0.27 -3.46
N ILE A 52 -9.34 -0.49 -3.03
CA ILE A 52 -8.11 -0.71 -3.80
C ILE A 52 -8.37 -1.59 -5.02
N LEU A 53 -9.15 -2.67 -4.86
CA LEU A 53 -9.38 -3.65 -5.92
C LEU A 53 -10.43 -3.22 -6.95
N LEU A 54 -11.45 -2.48 -6.53
CA LEU A 54 -12.58 -2.07 -7.39
C LEU A 54 -12.15 -1.39 -8.70
N PRO A 55 -11.26 -0.37 -8.72
CA PRO A 55 -10.80 0.22 -9.98
C PRO A 55 -9.95 -0.74 -10.83
N LEU A 56 -9.22 -1.66 -10.20
CA LEU A 56 -8.37 -2.62 -10.91
C LEU A 56 -9.21 -3.65 -11.67
N VAL A 57 -10.27 -4.16 -11.04
CA VAL A 57 -11.20 -5.10 -11.66
C VAL A 57 -12.03 -4.44 -12.76
N ALA A 58 -12.47 -3.19 -12.57
CA ALA A 58 -13.20 -2.44 -13.58
C ALA A 58 -12.38 -2.27 -14.88
N ASN A 59 -11.07 -2.04 -14.77
CA ASN A 59 -10.18 -1.95 -15.92
C ASN A 59 -9.93 -3.28 -16.63
N MET A 60 -10.03 -4.41 -15.91
CA MET A 60 -9.87 -5.76 -16.50
C MET A 60 -11.08 -6.22 -17.32
N CYS A 61 -12.29 -5.72 -17.05
CA CYS A 61 -13.50 -6.06 -17.80
C CYS A 61 -13.75 -5.13 -19.02
N ALA A 62 -12.94 -4.08 -19.21
CA ALA A 62 -13.11 -3.09 -20.27
C ALA A 62 -12.32 -3.41 -21.57
N THR A 63 -11.70 -4.59 -21.63
CA THR A 63 -10.93 -5.14 -22.77
C THR A 63 -11.49 -6.48 -23.18
#